data_AF-A0A2W5ZIP5-F1
#
_entry.id   AF-A0A2W5ZIP5-F1
#
_cell.length_a   1.000
_cell.length_b   1.000
_cell.length_c   1.000
_cell.angle_alpha   90.00
_cell.angle_beta   90.00
_cell.angle_gamma   90.00
#
_symmetry.space_group_name_H-M   'P 1'
#
loop_
_entity.id
_entity.type
_entity.pdbx_description
1 polymer ?
#
loop_
_entity_poly.entity_id
_entity_poly.type
_entity_poly.pdbx_seq_one_letter_code
_entity_poly.pdbx_strand_id
1 'polypeptide(L)'
;MSVTIHPSWWRPWRLSGASERRLASSGRRRRRRRSARLPATARPSEGLPSWARPPAAPALLRRPSGIAPITSPRPPGSPRRRRSARLGRPRPQKRRRGLSSGRMIIEAYSPGRVNLIGDHTDYSGGLVLPMALDTGTTVRFSPLPTTTVTLRSDADPAPAAIETDVVDPTTIQPAWARYVAGVVVELRSAGYDISGGTGSITTTLPLGAGLSSSAALEVATALALGALGSALEVAQLCRRAEQLASGVPCGIMDQLAATAGVQGCALLIDCRLLTVDPVRIPDGLEVVVIDSGEHRALVGSPYVERRADCERAADVIGPLRDAARGDVERIPDDRLRRRARHVVSENERVAEAADALRTADLQRFGRLLRESHRSLRDDFEVSTPALDALVDELNCTTGVFGARLTGAGFGGCAVAVVERGTVIAGRRVHASAGARVRELKG
;
A
#
# COMPACT_ATOMS: atom_id res chain seq x y z
N MET A 1 -34.42 16.92 3.72
CA MET A 1 -34.91 15.72 3.00
C MET A 1 -34.16 14.53 3.56
N SER A 2 -34.84 13.70 4.36
CA SER A 2 -34.24 12.52 5.00
C SER A 2 -34.09 11.43 3.95
N VAL A 3 -32.86 11.08 3.60
CA VAL A 3 -32.55 9.98 2.68
C VAL A 3 -32.21 8.75 3.51
N THR A 4 -32.96 7.69 3.27
CA THR A 4 -32.87 6.38 3.92
C THR A 4 -31.56 5.68 3.55
N ILE A 5 -30.77 5.31 4.56
CA ILE A 5 -29.58 4.46 4.43
C ILE A 5 -30.01 3.13 3.79
N HIS A 6 -29.52 2.84 2.58
CA HIS A 6 -29.90 1.62 1.85
C HIS A 6 -29.15 0.41 2.45
N PRO A 7 -29.84 -0.61 3.01
CA PRO A 7 -29.19 -1.76 3.66
C PRO A 7 -28.37 -2.66 2.72
N SER A 8 -28.38 -2.39 1.41
CA SER A 8 -27.74 -3.19 0.37
C SER A 8 -26.23 -2.97 0.22
N TRP A 9 -25.67 -1.95 0.87
CA TRP A 9 -24.23 -1.63 0.85
C TRP A 9 -23.45 -2.37 1.94
N TRP A 10 -24.15 -3.11 2.81
CA TRP A 10 -23.55 -3.71 3.98
C TRP A 10 -23.64 -5.24 3.93
N ARG A 11 -22.49 -5.89 3.84
CA ARG A 11 -22.36 -7.29 4.28
C ARG A 11 -21.70 -7.26 5.67
N PRO A 12 -22.34 -7.81 6.71
CA PRO A 12 -21.65 -8.07 7.97
C PRO A 12 -20.41 -8.90 7.68
N TRP A 13 -19.31 -8.57 8.37
CA TRP A 13 -18.09 -9.34 8.33
C TRP A 13 -18.41 -10.78 8.70
N ARG A 14 -18.42 -11.69 7.73
CA ARG A 14 -18.50 -13.11 8.03
C ARG A 14 -17.12 -13.54 8.47
N LEU A 15 -16.94 -13.74 9.78
CA LEU A 15 -15.94 -14.67 10.27
C LEU A 15 -16.21 -16.00 9.55
N SER A 16 -15.29 -16.45 8.71
CA SER A 16 -15.37 -17.76 8.06
C SER A 16 -15.21 -18.84 9.14
N GLY A 17 -16.32 -19.21 9.77
CA GLY A 17 -16.31 -20.10 10.92
C GLY A 17 -17.69 -20.54 11.37
N ALA A 18 -18.55 -21.00 10.45
CA ALA A 18 -19.65 -21.92 10.73
C ALA A 18 -20.29 -22.36 9.40
N SER A 19 -19.98 -23.58 8.95
CA SER A 19 -20.69 -24.21 7.84
C SER A 19 -21.99 -24.83 8.36
N GLU A 20 -23.13 -24.15 8.21
CA GLU A 20 -24.42 -24.83 8.25
C GLU A 20 -24.71 -25.41 6.87
N ARG A 21 -24.72 -26.75 6.81
CA ARG A 21 -25.15 -27.53 5.65
C ARG A 21 -26.65 -27.40 5.50
N ARG A 22 -27.14 -26.99 4.32
CA ARG A 22 -28.42 -27.50 3.81
C ARG A 22 -28.32 -27.87 2.33
N LEU A 23 -28.90 -29.03 2.06
CA LEU A 23 -28.87 -29.82 0.84
C LEU A 23 -29.62 -29.17 -0.32
N ALA A 24 -29.19 -29.57 -1.50
CA ALA A 24 -29.66 -29.16 -2.82
C ALA A 24 -31.12 -29.52 -3.11
N SER A 25 -31.73 -28.77 -4.04
CA SER A 25 -32.53 -29.40 -5.10
C SER A 25 -32.43 -28.62 -6.41
N SER A 26 -32.22 -29.40 -7.46
CA SER A 26 -31.94 -29.04 -8.84
C SER A 26 -33.20 -28.62 -9.61
N GLY A 27 -33.09 -27.59 -10.45
CA GLY A 27 -34.10 -27.24 -11.44
C GLY A 27 -33.48 -26.70 -12.73
N ARG A 28 -33.23 -27.59 -13.68
CA ARG A 28 -32.83 -27.24 -15.07
C ARG A 28 -33.95 -26.44 -15.75
N ARG A 29 -33.62 -25.30 -16.38
CA ARG A 29 -34.36 -24.83 -17.57
C ARG A 29 -33.42 -24.29 -18.66
N ARG A 30 -33.68 -24.79 -19.87
CA ARG A 30 -32.98 -24.53 -21.14
C ARG A 30 -33.46 -23.24 -21.81
N ARG A 31 -32.52 -22.60 -22.52
CA ARG A 31 -32.58 -21.88 -23.81
C ARG A 31 -33.73 -20.88 -24.05
N ARG A 32 -33.35 -19.67 -24.49
CA ARG A 32 -33.61 -19.19 -25.87
C ARG A 32 -32.72 -18.00 -26.22
N ARG A 33 -31.95 -18.15 -27.32
CA ARG A 33 -31.31 -17.08 -28.07
C ARG A 33 -32.39 -16.32 -28.84
N ARG A 34 -32.35 -15.00 -28.87
CA ARG A 34 -32.92 -14.18 -29.93
C ARG A 34 -31.91 -13.13 -30.37
N SER A 35 -31.43 -13.34 -31.58
CA SER A 35 -30.76 -12.39 -32.46
C SER A 35 -31.76 -11.35 -32.97
N ALA A 36 -31.38 -10.08 -32.98
CA ALA A 36 -32.02 -9.04 -33.78
C ALA A 36 -30.93 -8.22 -34.48
N ARG A 37 -31.12 -8.07 -35.80
CA ARG A 37 -30.22 -7.44 -36.76
C ARG A 37 -30.36 -5.92 -36.74
N LEU A 38 -29.28 -5.25 -37.15
CA LEU A 38 -29.21 -3.85 -37.60
C LEU A 38 -30.12 -3.60 -38.82
N PRO A 39 -30.41 -2.31 -39.08
CA PRO A 39 -30.09 -1.78 -40.41
C PRO A 39 -29.30 -0.47 -40.36
N ALA A 40 -28.42 -0.32 -41.34
CA ALA A 40 -27.71 0.89 -41.70
C ALA A 40 -28.58 1.78 -42.62
N THR A 41 -28.38 3.10 -42.62
CA THR A 41 -27.90 3.90 -43.77
C THR A 41 -28.14 5.41 -43.58
N ALA A 42 -27.33 6.19 -44.32
CA ALA A 42 -27.49 7.58 -44.78
C ALA A 42 -26.76 8.71 -44.00
N ARG A 43 -25.63 9.13 -44.59
CA ARG A 43 -25.06 10.49 -44.58
C ARG A 43 -25.81 11.37 -45.61
N PRO A 44 -25.78 12.71 -45.47
CA PRO A 44 -24.99 13.58 -46.35
C PRO A 44 -24.15 14.59 -45.53
N SER A 45 -22.87 14.88 -45.82
CA SER A 45 -22.26 15.74 -46.85
C SER A 45 -22.21 17.24 -46.51
N GLU A 46 -20.97 17.76 -46.56
CA GLU A 46 -20.54 19.14 -46.89
C GLU A 46 -20.53 20.25 -45.82
N GLY A 47 -19.41 21.00 -45.79
CA GLY A 47 -19.30 22.30 -45.15
C GLY A 47 -17.96 22.65 -44.48
N LEU A 48 -16.87 22.82 -45.28
CA LEU A 48 -15.72 23.66 -44.89
C LEU A 48 -16.10 25.15 -45.07
N PRO A 49 -15.47 26.09 -44.34
CA PRO A 49 -14.35 26.80 -44.96
C PRO A 49 -13.16 27.16 -44.04
N SER A 50 -12.03 27.37 -44.70
CA SER A 50 -10.74 27.88 -44.22
C SER A 50 -10.72 29.39 -44.00
N TRP A 51 -9.88 29.85 -43.08
CA TRP A 51 -8.98 31.03 -43.18
C TRP A 51 -8.15 31.08 -41.87
N ALA A 52 -6.82 30.98 -41.88
CA ALA A 52 -5.77 31.94 -42.24
C ALA A 52 -5.00 32.41 -40.98
N ARG A 53 -3.73 31.97 -40.87
CA ARG A 53 -2.60 32.71 -40.23
C ARG A 53 -2.13 33.83 -41.20
N PRO A 54 -1.11 34.71 -40.94
CA PRO A 54 -0.16 34.95 -39.82
C PRO A 54 -0.12 36.50 -39.49
N PRO A 55 0.91 37.19 -38.88
CA PRO A 55 2.33 36.86 -38.67
C PRO A 55 3.00 37.27 -37.35
N ALA A 56 4.32 37.02 -37.34
CA ALA A 56 5.26 37.01 -36.24
C ALA A 56 6.02 38.35 -36.04
N ALA A 57 6.44 38.55 -34.77
CA ALA A 57 7.64 39.24 -34.24
C ALA A 57 7.94 40.72 -34.61
N PRO A 58 8.60 41.47 -33.70
CA PRO A 58 10.07 41.44 -33.67
C PRO A 58 10.69 41.47 -32.26
N ALA A 59 12.03 41.39 -32.27
CA ALA A 59 12.95 41.11 -31.18
C ALA A 59 13.51 42.36 -30.47
N LEU A 60 14.39 42.07 -29.50
CA LEU A 60 15.50 42.86 -28.94
C LEU A 60 15.21 43.70 -27.70
N LEU A 61 15.92 43.38 -26.61
CA LEU A 61 16.82 44.32 -25.95
C LEU A 61 17.89 43.59 -25.10
N ARG A 62 19.14 43.98 -25.32
CA ARG A 62 20.36 43.50 -24.64
C ARG A 62 20.57 44.28 -23.33
N ARG A 63 21.14 43.55 -22.35
CA ARG A 63 22.06 43.86 -21.22
C ARG A 63 22.47 45.32 -20.91
N PRO A 64 22.86 45.56 -19.63
CA PRO A 64 24.29 45.62 -19.25
C PRO A 64 24.58 44.70 -18.03
N SER A 65 25.67 43.94 -17.88
CA SER A 65 27.13 44.21 -17.91
C SER A 65 27.66 44.99 -16.70
N GLY A 66 28.36 44.27 -15.80
CA GLY A 66 29.20 44.76 -14.69
C GLY A 66 29.29 43.63 -13.64
N ILE A 67 30.39 42.89 -13.49
CA ILE A 67 31.63 43.29 -12.80
C ILE A 67 32.80 42.36 -13.25
N ALA A 68 34.01 42.92 -13.22
CA ALA A 68 35.30 42.37 -13.65
C ALA A 68 35.87 41.25 -12.72
N PRO A 69 36.96 40.56 -13.12
CA PRO A 69 37.30 39.21 -12.66
C PRO A 69 38.17 39.20 -11.39
N ILE A 70 37.97 38.20 -10.53
CA ILE A 70 38.91 37.86 -9.47
C ILE A 70 39.61 36.54 -9.80
N THR A 71 40.93 36.63 -9.72
CA THR A 71 41.98 35.64 -9.95
C THR A 71 41.84 34.37 -9.11
N SER A 72 42.12 33.23 -9.73
CA SER A 72 42.26 31.92 -9.08
C SER A 72 43.45 31.86 -8.13
N PRO A 73 43.34 31.06 -7.05
CA PRO A 73 44.45 30.23 -6.59
C PRO A 73 44.18 28.74 -6.85
N ARG A 74 45.27 28.03 -7.18
CA ARG A 74 45.38 26.58 -7.43
C ARG A 74 44.95 25.72 -6.22
N PRO A 75 44.69 24.40 -6.44
CA PRO A 75 43.83 23.58 -5.59
C PRO A 75 44.60 22.90 -4.45
N PRO A 76 43.95 22.55 -3.33
CA PRO A 76 44.46 21.51 -2.45
C PRO A 76 43.81 20.16 -2.77
N GLY A 77 44.67 19.14 -2.93
CA GLY A 77 44.41 17.79 -2.44
C GLY A 77 43.39 16.93 -3.19
N SER A 78 43.92 16.01 -3.98
CA SER A 78 43.27 14.77 -4.45
C SER A 78 42.11 14.25 -3.57
N PRO A 79 40.91 13.99 -4.12
CA PRO A 79 39.89 13.26 -3.39
C PRO A 79 40.34 11.80 -3.28
N ARG A 80 40.62 11.36 -2.05
CA ARG A 80 40.72 9.94 -1.70
C ARG A 80 39.49 9.24 -2.29
N ARG A 81 39.73 8.27 -3.17
CA ARG A 81 38.73 7.28 -3.63
C ARG A 81 37.97 6.75 -2.42
N ARG A 82 36.77 7.27 -2.17
CA ARG A 82 35.77 6.60 -1.34
C ARG A 82 35.37 5.36 -2.13
N ARG A 83 35.87 4.21 -1.69
CA ARG A 83 35.32 2.91 -2.09
C ARG A 83 33.81 3.01 -1.92
N SER A 84 33.08 2.74 -2.99
CA SER A 84 31.68 2.39 -2.93
C SER A 84 31.50 1.37 -1.82
N ALA A 85 30.75 1.76 -0.78
CA ALA A 85 30.31 0.83 0.23
C ALA A 85 29.38 -0.16 -0.51
N ARG A 86 29.90 -1.34 -0.83
CA ARG A 86 29.05 -2.50 -1.08
C ARG A 86 28.13 -2.59 0.13
N LEU A 87 26.83 -2.55 -0.13
CA LEU A 87 25.78 -2.97 0.81
C LEU A 87 26.29 -4.23 1.51
N GLY A 88 26.55 -4.11 2.81
CA GLY A 88 27.05 -5.21 3.62
C GLY A 88 26.06 -6.36 3.52
N ARG A 89 26.55 -7.55 3.15
CA ARG A 89 25.77 -8.78 3.35
C ARG A 89 25.31 -8.83 4.81
N PRO A 90 24.06 -9.24 5.09
CA PRO A 90 23.64 -9.46 6.46
C PRO A 90 24.64 -10.40 7.15
N ARG A 91 25.02 -10.05 8.39
CA ARG A 91 25.95 -10.89 9.18
C ARG A 91 25.36 -12.30 9.30
N PRO A 92 26.15 -13.36 9.15
CA PRO A 92 25.66 -14.72 9.35
C PRO A 92 25.10 -14.82 10.78
N GLN A 93 23.79 -15.05 10.88
CA GLN A 93 23.12 -15.18 12.17
C GLN A 93 23.68 -16.43 12.85
N LYS A 94 24.02 -16.29 14.14
CA LYS A 94 24.57 -17.40 14.95
C LYS A 94 23.63 -18.61 14.83
N ARG A 95 24.18 -19.74 14.36
CA ARG A 95 23.55 -21.06 14.41
C ARG A 95 22.76 -21.21 15.71
N ARG A 96 21.45 -21.48 15.62
CA ARG A 96 20.65 -21.95 16.74
C ARG A 96 21.26 -23.28 17.21
N ARG A 97 22.17 -23.23 18.19
CA ARG A 97 22.77 -24.41 18.78
C ARG A 97 21.74 -25.10 19.66
N GLY A 98 21.47 -26.36 19.34
CA GLY A 98 20.93 -27.44 20.17
C GLY A 98 19.95 -27.05 21.27
N LEU A 99 18.66 -27.27 21.03
CA LEU A 99 17.62 -27.26 22.07
C LEU A 99 16.80 -28.55 21.99
N SER A 100 16.47 -29.03 23.19
CA SER A 100 15.84 -30.29 23.62
C SER A 100 14.70 -30.84 22.77
N SER A 101 14.47 -32.16 22.89
CA SER A 101 13.47 -33.02 22.22
C SER A 101 11.98 -32.69 22.41
N GLY A 102 11.63 -31.45 22.76
CA GLY A 102 10.26 -30.94 22.71
C GLY A 102 9.99 -30.32 21.34
N ARG A 103 8.79 -30.53 20.79
CA ARG A 103 8.41 -29.96 19.48
C ARG A 103 8.23 -28.45 19.65
N MET A 104 9.26 -27.67 19.35
CA MET A 104 9.24 -26.21 19.45
C MET A 104 8.21 -25.65 18.46
N ILE A 105 7.26 -24.85 18.95
CA ILE A 105 6.30 -24.13 18.13
C ILE A 105 6.68 -22.64 18.14
N ILE A 106 6.87 -22.07 16.96
CA ILE A 106 7.10 -20.64 16.77
C ILE A 106 5.75 -20.00 16.44
N GLU A 107 5.34 -18.99 17.20
CA GLU A 107 4.16 -18.19 16.89
C GLU A 107 4.60 -16.77 16.55
N ALA A 108 4.33 -16.36 15.31
CA ALA A 108 4.55 -15.00 14.83
C ALA A 108 3.22 -14.32 14.54
N TYR A 109 3.12 -13.05 14.90
CA TYR A 109 1.97 -12.19 14.61
C TYR A 109 2.45 -10.95 13.87
N SER A 110 1.73 -10.56 12.82
CA SER A 110 1.93 -9.30 12.14
C SER A 110 0.60 -8.57 11.96
N PRO A 111 0.50 -7.27 12.35
CA PRO A 111 -0.70 -6.48 12.14
C PRO A 111 -0.88 -6.15 10.64
N GLY A 112 -2.13 -5.92 10.24
CA GLY A 112 -2.40 -5.16 9.02
C GLY A 112 -2.13 -3.68 9.21
N ARG A 113 -2.45 -2.85 8.22
CA ARG A 113 -2.30 -1.39 8.31
C ARG A 113 -3.42 -0.67 7.58
N VAL A 114 -3.76 0.52 8.06
CA VAL A 114 -4.52 1.51 7.29
C VAL A 114 -3.62 2.72 7.02
N ASN A 115 -3.72 3.30 5.82
CA ASN A 115 -3.01 4.54 5.54
C ASN A 115 -3.92 5.74 5.86
N LEU A 116 -3.49 6.65 6.74
CA LEU A 116 -4.32 7.82 7.03
C LEU A 116 -4.22 8.83 5.88
N ILE A 117 -3.02 9.08 5.36
CA ILE A 117 -2.75 10.00 4.23
C ILE A 117 -1.40 9.66 3.58
N GLY A 118 -1.19 10.04 2.31
CA GLY A 118 0.08 9.79 1.60
C GLY A 118 0.03 8.71 0.52
N ASP A 119 -1.15 8.32 0.06
CA ASP A 119 -1.26 7.23 -0.92
C ASP A 119 -0.52 7.57 -2.21
N HIS A 120 0.04 6.55 -2.86
CA HIS A 120 0.80 6.68 -4.12
C HIS A 120 2.06 7.56 -4.07
N THR A 121 2.56 7.88 -2.88
CA THR A 121 3.83 8.59 -2.72
C THR A 121 5.00 7.64 -2.38
N ASP A 122 4.73 6.48 -1.79
CA ASP A 122 5.74 5.57 -1.20
C ASP A 122 6.75 5.03 -2.22
N TYR A 123 6.29 4.55 -3.38
CA TYR A 123 7.17 4.09 -4.46
C TYR A 123 7.92 5.21 -5.18
N SER A 124 7.55 6.48 -4.93
CA SER A 124 8.26 7.67 -5.43
C SER A 124 9.24 8.27 -4.40
N GLY A 125 9.48 7.58 -3.28
CA GLY A 125 10.31 8.09 -2.17
C GLY A 125 9.62 9.17 -1.33
N GLY A 126 8.30 9.20 -1.37
CA GLY A 126 7.42 10.15 -0.68
C GLY A 126 7.36 10.01 0.84
N LEU A 127 6.42 10.73 1.43
CA LEU A 127 6.00 10.62 2.82
C LEU A 127 4.66 9.89 2.90
N VAL A 128 4.52 8.98 3.87
CA VAL A 128 3.24 8.33 4.19
C VAL A 128 2.96 8.40 5.69
N LEU A 129 1.68 8.33 6.06
CA LEU A 129 1.24 8.37 7.47
C LEU A 129 0.29 7.19 7.81
N PRO A 130 0.75 5.93 7.74
CA PRO A 130 -0.05 4.78 8.11
C PRO A 130 -0.07 4.54 9.63
N MET A 131 -0.95 3.65 10.07
CA MET A 131 -0.87 3.03 11.39
C MET A 131 -1.06 1.51 11.28
N ALA A 132 -0.31 0.76 12.10
CA ALA A 132 -0.54 -0.67 12.29
C ALA A 132 -1.87 -0.89 13.01
N LEU A 133 -2.60 -1.95 12.63
CA LEU A 133 -3.92 -2.27 13.18
C LEU A 133 -3.83 -3.32 14.30
N ASP A 134 -4.75 -3.23 15.24
CA ASP A 134 -5.01 -4.25 16.26
C ASP A 134 -5.58 -5.58 15.71
N THR A 135 -5.82 -5.65 14.40
CA THR A 135 -6.11 -6.87 13.63
C THR A 135 -4.95 -7.25 12.74
N GLY A 136 -4.70 -8.55 12.58
CA GLY A 136 -3.55 -9.06 11.86
C GLY A 136 -3.60 -10.55 11.53
N THR A 137 -2.47 -11.05 11.04
CA THR A 137 -2.23 -12.45 10.67
C THR A 137 -1.27 -13.11 11.68
N THR A 138 -1.63 -14.31 12.12
CA THR A 138 -0.81 -15.17 12.98
C THR A 138 -0.34 -16.39 12.19
N VAL A 139 0.96 -16.68 12.26
CA VAL A 139 1.56 -17.91 11.74
C VAL A 139 2.09 -18.73 12.91
N ARG A 140 1.59 -19.95 13.08
CA ARG A 140 2.15 -20.95 14.00
C ARG A 140 2.91 -21.97 13.19
N PHE A 141 4.20 -22.13 13.46
CA PHE A 141 5.08 -22.98 12.68
C PHE A 141 5.87 -23.93 13.58
N SER A 142 5.90 -25.21 13.22
CA SER A 142 6.74 -26.24 13.83
C SER A 142 7.83 -26.62 12.84
N PRO A 143 9.08 -26.17 13.03
CA PRO A 143 10.20 -26.60 12.20
C PRO A 143 10.39 -28.12 12.27
N LEU A 144 10.68 -28.75 11.14
CA LEU A 144 10.99 -30.17 11.01
C LEU A 144 12.25 -30.32 10.14
N PRO A 145 13.01 -31.42 10.27
CA PRO A 145 14.15 -31.70 9.39
C PRO A 145 13.66 -32.19 8.00
N THR A 146 12.86 -31.36 7.32
CA THR A 146 12.33 -31.57 5.98
C THR A 146 12.75 -30.41 5.08
N THR A 147 12.52 -30.52 3.77
CA THR A 147 12.77 -29.44 2.79
C THR A 147 11.49 -28.73 2.37
N THR A 148 10.34 -29.08 2.95
CA THR A 148 9.03 -28.54 2.55
C THR A 148 8.39 -27.79 3.71
N VAL A 149 7.98 -26.55 3.46
CA VAL A 149 7.15 -25.73 4.35
C VAL A 149 5.68 -25.99 4.00
N THR A 150 4.96 -26.68 4.89
CA THR A 150 3.53 -26.98 4.72
C THR A 150 2.69 -26.10 5.62
N LEU A 151 1.83 -25.24 5.06
CA LEU A 151 0.98 -24.33 5.81
C LEU A 151 -0.50 -24.56 5.48
N ARG A 152 -1.35 -24.47 6.51
CA ARG A 152 -2.82 -24.48 6.38
C ARG A 152 -3.38 -23.11 6.75
N SER A 153 -4.25 -22.55 5.93
CA SER A 153 -4.94 -21.29 6.22
C SER A 153 -6.36 -21.58 6.73
N ASP A 154 -6.86 -20.80 7.67
CA ASP A 154 -8.28 -20.83 8.06
C ASP A 154 -9.19 -20.17 7.01
N ALA A 155 -8.62 -19.35 6.13
CA ALA A 155 -9.32 -18.68 5.04
C ALA A 155 -9.35 -19.48 3.73
N ASP A 156 -8.60 -20.58 3.62
CA ASP A 156 -8.54 -21.41 2.42
C ASP A 156 -8.48 -22.90 2.80
N PRO A 157 -9.39 -23.76 2.31
CA PRO A 157 -9.39 -25.18 2.66
C PRO A 157 -8.16 -25.94 2.16
N ALA A 158 -7.49 -25.46 1.10
CA ALA A 158 -6.33 -26.15 0.53
C ALA A 158 -5.05 -25.84 1.31
N PRO A 159 -4.31 -26.84 1.81
CA PRO A 159 -2.97 -26.62 2.32
C PRO A 159 -2.04 -26.18 1.19
N ALA A 160 -1.02 -25.40 1.53
CA ALA A 160 0.08 -25.08 0.65
C ALA A 160 1.33 -25.85 1.07
N ALA A 161 2.06 -26.37 0.08
CA ALA A 161 3.38 -26.97 0.25
C ALA A 161 4.38 -26.17 -0.59
N ILE A 162 5.38 -25.60 0.07
CA ILE A 162 6.41 -24.78 -0.56
C ILE A 162 7.74 -25.47 -0.32
N GLU A 163 8.41 -25.89 -1.38
CA GLU A 163 9.78 -26.39 -1.28
C GLU A 163 10.72 -25.25 -0.88
N THR A 164 11.64 -25.52 0.03
CA THR A 164 12.65 -24.57 0.52
C THR A 164 13.60 -24.12 -0.59
N ASP A 165 13.67 -24.88 -1.69
CA ASP A 165 14.47 -24.54 -2.86
C ASP A 165 13.68 -23.89 -4.00
N VAL A 166 12.42 -23.50 -3.76
CA VAL A 166 11.56 -22.80 -4.73
C VAL A 166 12.30 -21.63 -5.39
N VAL A 167 12.12 -21.49 -6.70
CA VAL A 167 12.76 -20.45 -7.52
C VAL A 167 11.76 -19.39 -7.98
N ASP A 168 10.60 -19.82 -8.48
CA ASP A 168 9.55 -18.93 -8.99
C ASP A 168 8.28 -19.01 -8.13
N PRO A 169 8.06 -18.05 -7.22
CA PRO A 169 6.87 -17.99 -6.38
C PRO A 169 5.56 -17.92 -7.16
N THR A 170 5.55 -17.40 -8.40
CA THR A 170 4.31 -17.16 -9.16
C THR A 170 3.63 -18.45 -9.62
N THR A 171 4.39 -19.53 -9.70
CA THR A 171 3.92 -20.88 -10.07
C THR A 171 3.17 -21.58 -8.94
N ILE A 172 3.29 -21.08 -7.70
CA ILE A 172 2.77 -21.74 -6.51
C ILE A 172 1.25 -21.58 -6.41
N GLN A 173 0.62 -22.66 -5.96
CA GLN A 173 -0.80 -22.74 -5.63
C GLN A 173 -0.99 -23.29 -4.21
N PRO A 174 -2.08 -22.91 -3.51
CA PRO A 174 -3.06 -21.86 -3.88
C PRO A 174 -2.43 -20.46 -3.96
N ALA A 175 -3.11 -19.50 -4.59
CA ALA A 175 -2.53 -18.18 -4.91
C ALA A 175 -1.96 -17.40 -3.71
N TRP A 176 -2.51 -17.58 -2.49
CA TRP A 176 -1.96 -16.96 -1.29
C TRP A 176 -0.58 -17.50 -0.90
N ALA A 177 -0.26 -18.74 -1.28
CA ALA A 177 1.00 -19.38 -0.96
C ALA A 177 2.18 -18.80 -1.76
N ARG A 178 1.90 -18.02 -2.82
CA ARG A 178 2.91 -17.27 -3.55
C ARG A 178 3.64 -16.27 -2.67
N TYR A 179 2.93 -15.60 -1.74
CA TYR A 179 3.54 -14.68 -0.78
C TYR A 179 4.48 -15.41 0.18
N VAL A 180 4.07 -16.59 0.67
CA VAL A 180 4.94 -17.46 1.50
C VAL A 180 6.16 -17.92 0.70
N ALA A 181 5.99 -18.34 -0.55
CA ALA A 181 7.09 -18.73 -1.42
C ALA A 181 8.05 -17.56 -1.69
N GLY A 182 7.53 -16.34 -1.92
CA GLY A 182 8.35 -15.13 -2.04
C GLY A 182 9.22 -14.90 -0.81
N VAL A 183 8.66 -15.09 0.39
CA VAL A 183 9.41 -14.99 1.65
C VAL A 183 10.50 -16.06 1.74
N VAL A 184 10.20 -17.31 1.35
CA VAL A 184 11.19 -18.40 1.32
C VAL A 184 12.35 -18.08 0.37
N VAL A 185 12.06 -17.60 -0.85
CA VAL A 185 13.08 -17.18 -1.83
C VAL A 185 13.98 -16.09 -1.25
N GLU A 186 13.38 -15.06 -0.64
CA GLU A 186 14.11 -13.92 -0.11
C GLU A 186 14.95 -14.25 1.11
N LEU A 187 14.44 -15.10 2.02
CA LEU A 187 15.21 -15.59 3.16
C LEU A 187 16.40 -16.43 2.72
N ARG A 188 16.19 -17.35 1.77
CA ARG A 188 17.28 -18.17 1.22
C ARG A 188 18.34 -17.30 0.54
N SER A 189 17.91 -16.31 -0.25
CA SER A 189 18.80 -15.36 -0.92
C SER A 189 19.59 -14.48 0.07
N ALA A 190 19.00 -14.19 1.23
CA ALA A 190 19.65 -13.50 2.34
C ALA A 190 20.57 -14.40 3.19
N GLY A 191 20.64 -15.70 2.90
CA GLY A 191 21.54 -16.66 3.56
C GLY A 191 20.96 -17.31 4.82
N TYR A 192 19.64 -17.26 5.01
CA TYR A 192 18.97 -18.00 6.09
C TYR A 192 18.94 -19.49 5.76
N ASP A 193 19.21 -20.32 6.79
CA ASP A 193 19.05 -21.77 6.71
C ASP A 193 17.61 -22.13 7.09
N ILE A 194 16.77 -22.32 6.07
CA ILE A 194 15.34 -22.57 6.24
C ILE A 194 15.13 -24.08 6.30
N SER A 195 14.80 -24.59 7.48
CA SER A 195 14.23 -25.93 7.59
C SER A 195 12.77 -25.91 7.15
N GLY A 196 12.31 -27.01 6.55
CA GLY A 196 10.89 -27.26 6.33
C GLY A 196 10.13 -27.39 7.65
N GLY A 197 8.86 -27.73 7.56
CA GLY A 197 8.01 -27.83 8.74
C GLY A 197 6.54 -27.78 8.40
N THR A 198 5.73 -27.80 9.45
CA THR A 198 4.27 -27.70 9.31
C THR A 198 3.73 -26.58 10.16
N GLY A 199 2.71 -25.88 9.69
CA GLY A 199 2.11 -24.78 10.43
C GLY A 199 0.69 -24.43 10.02
N SER A 200 0.14 -23.44 10.71
CA SER A 200 -1.18 -22.88 10.48
C SER A 200 -1.12 -21.36 10.39
N ILE A 201 -2.02 -20.80 9.59
CA ILE A 201 -2.22 -19.37 9.40
C ILE A 201 -3.65 -19.05 9.85
N THR A 202 -3.78 -18.01 10.66
CA THR A 202 -5.05 -17.47 11.11
C THR A 202 -5.04 -15.97 10.91
N THR A 203 -6.09 -15.38 10.34
CA THR A 203 -6.15 -13.93 10.15
C THR A 203 -7.47 -13.33 10.63
N THR A 204 -7.36 -12.16 11.24
CA THR A 204 -8.50 -11.32 11.63
C THR A 204 -8.75 -10.19 10.63
N LEU A 205 -7.90 -10.07 9.62
CA LEU A 205 -8.02 -9.08 8.56
C LEU A 205 -9.08 -9.50 7.53
N PRO A 206 -9.86 -8.55 7.01
CA PRO A 206 -10.72 -8.80 5.87
C PRO A 206 -9.84 -8.98 4.64
N LEU A 207 -9.89 -10.16 4.02
CA LEU A 207 -9.07 -10.44 2.85
C LEU A 207 -9.49 -9.55 1.68
N GLY A 208 -8.51 -8.87 1.07
CA GLY A 208 -8.74 -8.03 -0.10
C GLY A 208 -9.41 -6.69 0.15
N ALA A 209 -9.60 -6.26 1.41
CA ALA A 209 -10.19 -4.94 1.72
C ALA A 209 -9.16 -3.80 1.74
N GLY A 210 -7.96 -3.98 1.18
CA GLY A 210 -6.94 -2.93 1.17
C GLY A 210 -6.25 -2.66 2.51
N LEU A 211 -6.39 -3.53 3.51
CA LEU A 211 -5.76 -3.42 4.84
C LEU A 211 -4.41 -4.17 4.99
N SER A 212 -3.73 -4.44 3.87
CA SER A 212 -2.44 -5.15 3.82
C SER A 212 -2.45 -6.58 4.37
N SER A 213 -3.43 -7.39 3.96
CA SER A 213 -3.44 -8.81 4.34
C SER A 213 -2.23 -9.58 3.79
N SER A 214 -1.69 -9.20 2.62
CA SER A 214 -0.47 -9.80 2.05
C SER A 214 0.75 -9.45 2.89
N ALA A 215 1.05 -8.17 3.11
CA ALA A 215 2.19 -7.76 3.93
C ALA A 215 2.14 -8.33 5.36
N ALA A 216 0.95 -8.43 5.98
CA ALA A 216 0.80 -9.08 7.27
C ALA A 216 1.18 -10.58 7.22
N LEU A 217 0.73 -11.30 6.18
CA LEU A 217 1.13 -12.68 5.95
C LEU A 217 2.64 -12.83 5.73
N GLU A 218 3.24 -11.97 4.91
CA GLU A 218 4.67 -12.00 4.60
C GLU A 218 5.53 -11.80 5.83
N VAL A 219 5.23 -10.76 6.61
CA VAL A 219 5.99 -10.41 7.82
C VAL A 219 5.83 -11.51 8.88
N ALA A 220 4.61 -12.00 9.11
CA ALA A 220 4.40 -13.10 10.06
C ALA A 220 5.12 -14.38 9.62
N THR A 221 5.13 -14.69 8.32
CA THR A 221 5.85 -15.84 7.77
C THR A 221 7.36 -15.67 7.92
N ALA A 222 7.90 -14.49 7.58
CA ALA A 222 9.33 -14.22 7.70
C ALA A 222 9.82 -14.39 9.14
N LEU A 223 9.06 -13.84 10.10
CA LEU A 223 9.34 -14.00 11.53
C LEU A 223 9.27 -15.46 11.98
N ALA A 224 8.23 -16.20 11.54
CA ALA A 224 8.07 -17.62 11.88
C ALA A 224 9.20 -18.50 11.33
N LEU A 225 9.78 -18.11 10.18
CA LEU A 225 10.93 -18.77 9.55
C LEU A 225 12.28 -18.25 10.03
N GLY A 226 12.32 -17.35 11.03
CA GLY A 226 13.53 -16.96 11.74
C GLY A 226 14.15 -15.61 11.35
N ALA A 227 13.44 -14.75 10.61
CA ALA A 227 13.89 -13.40 10.26
C ALA A 227 13.86 -12.44 11.46
N LEU A 228 14.79 -12.58 12.41
CA LEU A 228 14.83 -11.80 13.66
C LEU A 228 15.68 -10.51 13.56
N GLY A 229 15.66 -9.85 12.40
CA GLY A 229 16.36 -8.58 12.16
C GLY A 229 15.62 -7.36 12.74
N SER A 230 16.13 -6.18 12.45
CA SER A 230 15.42 -4.92 12.71
C SER A 230 14.11 -4.84 11.90
N ALA A 231 13.16 -4.01 12.36
CA ALA A 231 11.88 -3.80 11.68
C ALA A 231 12.06 -3.41 10.20
N LEU A 232 13.09 -2.61 9.90
CA LEU A 232 13.41 -2.19 8.54
C LEU A 232 13.96 -3.35 7.69
N GLU A 233 14.87 -4.17 8.22
CA GLU A 233 15.43 -5.31 7.49
C GLU A 233 14.34 -6.33 7.12
N VAL A 234 13.44 -6.63 8.07
CA VAL A 234 12.30 -7.52 7.82
C VAL A 234 11.34 -6.91 6.79
N ALA A 235 11.02 -5.61 6.91
CA ALA A 235 10.14 -4.94 5.96
C ALA A 235 10.70 -4.92 4.54
N GLN A 236 11.99 -4.64 4.37
CA GLN A 236 12.65 -4.66 3.06
C GLN A 236 12.68 -6.06 2.46
N LEU A 237 12.87 -7.10 3.28
CA LEU A 237 12.81 -8.49 2.85
C LEU A 237 11.41 -8.83 2.35
N CYS A 238 10.38 -8.57 3.15
CA CYS A 238 9.00 -8.84 2.79
C CYS A 238 8.55 -8.02 1.57
N ARG A 239 9.00 -6.77 1.42
CA ARG A 239 8.70 -5.99 0.20
C ARG A 239 9.23 -6.67 -1.07
N ARG A 240 10.44 -7.22 -1.03
CA ARG A 240 10.98 -7.95 -2.18
C ARG A 240 10.21 -9.24 -2.42
N ALA A 241 9.79 -9.92 -1.35
CA ALA A 241 8.92 -11.10 -1.44
C ALA A 241 7.58 -10.76 -2.13
N GLU A 242 6.93 -9.64 -1.79
CA GLU A 242 5.67 -9.19 -2.41
C GLU A 242 5.87 -8.98 -3.91
N GLN A 243 6.97 -8.31 -4.29
CA GLN A 243 7.30 -8.05 -5.69
C GLN A 243 7.52 -9.34 -6.49
N LEU A 244 8.21 -10.33 -5.91
CA LEU A 244 8.38 -11.65 -6.52
C LEU A 244 7.06 -12.44 -6.61
N ALA A 245 6.23 -12.37 -5.58
CA ALA A 245 4.98 -13.14 -5.49
C ALA A 245 3.88 -12.60 -6.40
N SER A 246 3.78 -11.27 -6.50
CA SER A 246 2.71 -10.57 -7.23
C SER A 246 3.12 -10.08 -8.61
N GLY A 247 4.42 -9.88 -8.86
CA GLY A 247 4.93 -9.17 -10.03
C GLY A 247 4.67 -7.66 -10.00
N VAL A 248 4.09 -7.13 -8.92
CA VAL A 248 3.76 -5.70 -8.78
C VAL A 248 4.91 -5.01 -8.05
N PRO A 249 5.49 -3.93 -8.61
CA PRO A 249 6.57 -3.21 -7.97
C PRO A 249 6.01 -2.26 -6.89
N CYS A 250 5.56 -2.82 -5.76
CA CYS A 250 5.00 -2.04 -4.65
C CYS A 250 6.08 -1.21 -3.91
N GLY A 251 5.63 -0.20 -3.16
CA GLY A 251 6.48 0.54 -2.23
C GLY A 251 6.72 -0.21 -0.92
N ILE A 252 7.21 0.50 0.11
CA ILE A 252 7.66 -0.08 1.40
C ILE A 252 6.65 0.13 2.54
N MET A 253 5.62 0.95 2.32
CA MET A 253 4.69 1.41 3.35
C MET A 253 4.07 0.25 4.14
N ASP A 254 3.55 -0.76 3.43
CA ASP A 254 2.74 -1.81 4.02
C ASP A 254 3.55 -2.67 4.99
N GLN A 255 4.69 -3.17 4.54
CA GLN A 255 5.58 -4.00 5.34
C GLN A 255 6.22 -3.20 6.48
N LEU A 256 6.62 -1.94 6.25
CA LEU A 256 7.26 -1.13 7.29
C LEU A 256 6.27 -0.67 8.36
N ALA A 257 5.03 -0.35 7.99
CA ALA A 257 3.99 -0.08 8.96
C ALA A 257 3.70 -1.31 9.83
N ALA A 258 3.66 -2.51 9.22
CA ALA A 258 3.41 -3.75 9.93
C ALA A 258 4.55 -4.11 10.92
N THR A 259 5.82 -3.90 10.55
CA THR A 259 6.96 -4.23 11.43
C THR A 259 7.24 -3.15 12.47
N ALA A 260 7.09 -1.87 12.13
CA ALA A 260 7.50 -0.73 12.96
C ALA A 260 6.34 -0.06 13.75
N GLY A 261 5.16 -0.69 13.77
CA GLY A 261 4.00 -0.22 14.52
C GLY A 261 4.32 0.19 15.97
N VAL A 262 3.77 1.32 16.40
CA VAL A 262 3.86 1.80 17.79
C VAL A 262 2.44 1.98 18.31
N GLN A 263 2.16 1.37 19.47
CA GLN A 263 0.84 1.41 20.10
C GLN A 263 0.37 2.86 20.26
N GLY A 264 -0.84 3.16 19.76
CA GLY A 264 -1.43 4.49 19.84
C GLY A 264 -0.86 5.53 18.87
N CYS A 265 0.05 5.17 17.96
CA CYS A 265 0.66 6.11 17.04
C CYS A 265 0.36 5.78 15.57
N ALA A 266 0.16 6.81 14.76
CA ALA A 266 0.46 6.75 13.33
C ALA A 266 1.98 6.85 13.13
N LEU A 267 2.47 6.50 11.96
CA LEU A 267 3.88 6.46 11.64
C LEU A 267 4.14 7.40 10.47
N LEU A 268 4.81 8.52 10.70
CA LEU A 268 5.32 9.34 9.60
C LEU A 268 6.54 8.62 9.02
N ILE A 269 6.38 8.02 7.85
CA ILE A 269 7.43 7.26 7.18
C ILE A 269 7.97 8.08 6.02
N ASP A 270 9.29 8.28 6.01
CA ASP A 270 10.00 8.76 4.84
C ASP A 270 10.42 7.57 3.99
N CYS A 271 9.78 7.37 2.83
CA CYS A 271 10.04 6.20 1.99
C CYS A 271 11.37 6.27 1.22
N ARG A 272 12.03 7.43 1.19
CA ARG A 272 13.37 7.59 0.62
C ARG A 272 14.46 7.31 1.66
N LEU A 273 14.34 7.94 2.83
CA LEU A 273 15.33 7.81 3.92
C LEU A 273 15.10 6.56 4.78
N LEU A 274 13.92 5.95 4.66
CA LEU A 274 13.48 4.78 5.43
C LEU A 274 13.45 5.04 6.94
N THR A 275 13.18 6.29 7.33
CA THR A 275 12.99 6.70 8.72
C THR A 275 11.53 6.58 9.10
N VAL A 276 11.27 6.23 10.37
CA VAL A 276 9.94 6.11 10.95
C VAL A 276 9.86 7.05 12.16
N ASP A 277 8.95 8.00 12.12
CA ASP A 277 8.67 8.92 13.22
C ASP A 277 7.26 8.68 13.77
N PRO A 278 7.11 8.11 14.98
CA PRO A 278 5.81 7.87 15.59
C PRO A 278 5.08 9.19 15.94
N VAL A 279 3.88 9.37 15.39
CA VAL A 279 2.99 10.49 15.66
C VAL A 279 1.81 10.02 16.50
N ARG A 280 1.71 10.47 17.75
CA ARG A 280 0.63 10.08 18.67
C ARG A 280 -0.73 10.47 18.10
N ILE A 281 -1.66 9.51 18.07
CA ILE A 281 -3.06 9.78 17.74
C ILE A 281 -3.74 10.42 18.97
N PRO A 282 -4.33 11.62 18.85
CA PRO A 282 -5.01 12.28 19.96
C PRO A 282 -6.21 11.47 20.48
N ASP A 283 -6.45 11.48 21.80
CA ASP A 283 -7.48 10.64 22.42
C ASP A 283 -8.91 10.99 21.96
N GLY A 284 -9.16 12.22 21.53
CA GLY A 284 -10.47 12.64 20.99
C GLY A 284 -10.78 12.12 19.58
N LEU A 285 -9.84 11.44 18.93
CA LEU A 285 -9.97 10.94 17.56
C LEU A 285 -10.10 9.42 17.53
N GLU A 286 -11.13 8.93 16.84
CA GLU A 286 -11.27 7.52 16.46
C GLU A 286 -11.09 7.35 14.96
N VAL A 287 -10.53 6.21 14.55
CA VAL A 287 -10.38 5.84 13.14
C VAL A 287 -11.37 4.74 12.80
N VAL A 288 -12.16 4.96 11.76
CA VAL A 288 -13.13 4.00 11.24
C VAL A 288 -12.76 3.63 9.83
N VAL A 289 -12.69 2.33 9.54
CA VAL A 289 -12.52 1.79 8.20
C VAL A 289 -13.86 1.30 7.67
N ILE A 290 -14.21 1.73 6.48
CA ILE A 290 -15.46 1.39 5.80
C ILE A 290 -15.12 0.68 4.49
N ASP A 291 -15.62 -0.53 4.32
CA ASP A 291 -15.50 -1.28 3.08
C ASP A 291 -16.56 -0.80 2.08
N SER A 292 -16.13 -0.40 0.87
CA SER A 292 -17.05 0.01 -0.19
C SER A 292 -17.84 -1.15 -0.79
N GLY A 293 -17.39 -2.40 -0.57
CA GLY A 293 -17.93 -3.59 -1.21
C GLY A 293 -17.47 -3.77 -2.67
N GLU A 294 -16.74 -2.80 -3.23
CA GLU A 294 -16.09 -2.93 -4.53
C GLU A 294 -14.71 -3.57 -4.37
N HIS A 295 -14.64 -4.88 -4.57
CA HIS A 295 -13.37 -5.61 -4.56
C HIS A 295 -12.95 -5.95 -5.99
N ARG A 296 -11.83 -5.39 -6.43
CA ARG A 296 -11.13 -5.85 -7.63
C ARG A 296 -9.78 -6.39 -7.21
N ALA A 297 -9.35 -7.50 -7.82
CA ALA A 297 -8.02 -8.01 -7.59
C ALA A 297 -7.00 -6.94 -8.04
N LEU A 298 -6.00 -6.65 -7.21
CA LEU A 298 -4.84 -5.81 -7.54
C LEU A 298 -3.97 -6.38 -8.69
N VAL A 299 -4.37 -7.53 -9.25
CA VAL A 299 -3.77 -8.16 -10.41
C VAL A 299 -4.26 -7.41 -11.67
N GLY A 300 -3.59 -6.33 -12.06
CA GLY A 300 -3.93 -5.61 -13.27
C GLY A 300 -3.25 -4.25 -13.45
N SER A 301 -3.16 -3.82 -14.70
CA SER A 301 -2.40 -2.67 -15.20
C SER A 301 -2.53 -1.32 -14.49
N PRO A 302 -3.66 -0.92 -13.85
CA PRO A 302 -3.83 0.48 -13.42
C PRO A 302 -2.83 0.96 -12.38
N TYR A 303 -2.47 0.14 -11.37
CA TYR A 303 -1.46 0.53 -10.38
C TYR A 303 -0.07 0.67 -11.03
N VAL A 304 0.30 -0.28 -11.89
CA VAL A 304 1.57 -0.28 -12.62
C VAL A 304 1.63 0.93 -13.57
N GLU A 305 0.53 1.25 -14.24
CA GLU A 305 0.40 2.45 -15.07
C GLU A 305 0.59 3.74 -14.27
N ARG A 306 0.00 3.85 -13.07
CA ARG A 306 0.18 5.03 -12.21
C ARG A 306 1.62 5.20 -11.78
N ARG A 307 2.29 4.11 -11.43
CA ARG A 307 3.71 4.15 -11.12
C ARG A 307 4.54 4.58 -12.34
N ALA A 308 4.27 4.01 -13.51
CA ALA A 308 4.96 4.37 -14.75
C ALA A 308 4.72 5.84 -15.14
N ASP A 309 3.51 6.37 -14.90
CA ASP A 309 3.21 7.79 -15.08
C ASP A 309 4.07 8.67 -14.16
N CYS A 310 4.24 8.29 -12.89
CA CYS A 310 5.12 9.01 -11.95
C CYS A 310 6.60 8.95 -12.37
N GLU A 311 7.08 7.79 -12.83
CA GLU A 311 8.46 7.62 -13.33
C GLU A 311 8.72 8.53 -14.54
N ARG A 312 7.80 8.53 -15.52
CA ARG A 312 7.89 9.41 -16.70
C ARG A 312 7.78 10.90 -16.37
N ALA A 313 6.99 11.26 -15.36
CA ALA A 313 6.94 12.63 -14.87
C ALA A 313 8.29 13.03 -14.24
N ALA A 314 8.90 12.13 -13.46
CA ALA A 314 10.19 12.37 -12.82
C ALA A 314 11.33 12.53 -13.84
N ASP A 315 11.25 11.89 -15.01
CA ASP A 315 12.21 12.10 -16.10
C ASP A 315 12.23 13.56 -16.61
N VAL A 316 11.12 14.29 -16.46
CA VAL A 316 11.01 15.70 -16.91
C VAL A 316 11.43 16.67 -15.82
N ILE A 317 11.01 16.43 -14.58
CA ILE A 317 11.16 17.43 -13.50
C ILE A 317 12.13 17.04 -12.39
N GLY A 318 12.70 15.84 -12.45
CA GLY A 318 13.48 15.25 -11.36
C GLY A 318 12.61 14.48 -10.37
N PRO A 319 13.19 13.94 -9.28
CA PRO A 319 12.47 13.16 -8.29
C PRO A 319 11.25 13.90 -7.74
N LEU A 320 10.05 13.30 -7.84
CA LEU A 320 8.79 13.92 -7.42
C LEU A 320 8.77 14.30 -5.93
N ARG A 321 9.59 13.64 -5.10
CA ARG A 321 9.76 13.97 -3.69
C ARG A 321 10.39 15.35 -3.45
N ASP A 322 11.28 15.79 -4.35
CA ASP A 322 12.04 17.05 -4.20
C ASP A 322 11.49 18.19 -5.06
N ALA A 323 10.50 17.89 -5.92
CA ALA A 323 9.90 18.86 -6.82
C ALA A 323 9.02 19.85 -6.06
N ALA A 324 9.11 21.14 -6.42
CA ALA A 324 8.18 22.16 -5.93
C ALA A 324 6.88 22.11 -6.74
N ARG A 325 5.78 22.63 -6.18
CA ARG A 325 4.49 22.71 -6.91
C ARG A 325 4.59 23.36 -8.29
N GLY A 326 5.42 24.40 -8.44
CA GLY A 326 5.60 25.08 -9.72
C GLY A 326 6.33 24.26 -10.78
N ASP A 327 7.10 23.23 -10.38
CA ASP A 327 7.84 22.40 -11.33
C ASP A 327 6.92 21.56 -12.22
N VAL A 328 5.75 21.18 -11.71
CA VAL A 328 4.81 20.30 -12.44
C VAL A 328 4.32 20.95 -13.74
N GLU A 329 4.31 22.27 -13.82
CA GLU A 329 3.89 23.02 -15.01
C GLU A 329 4.89 22.88 -16.17
N ARG A 330 6.11 22.40 -15.90
CA ARG A 330 7.10 22.03 -16.94
C ARG A 330 6.76 20.72 -17.64
N ILE A 331 5.84 19.92 -17.10
CA ILE A 331 5.42 18.65 -17.72
C ILE A 331 4.41 18.95 -18.83
N PRO A 332 4.73 18.63 -20.11
CA PRO A 332 3.85 18.96 -21.23
C PRO A 332 2.62 18.06 -21.30
N ASP A 333 2.79 16.77 -21.01
CA ASP A 333 1.70 15.79 -21.00
C ASP A 333 0.78 16.04 -19.81
N ASP A 334 -0.50 16.30 -20.11
CA ASP A 334 -1.49 16.71 -19.12
C ASP A 334 -1.81 15.60 -18.12
N ARG A 335 -1.82 14.33 -18.54
CA ARG A 335 -2.01 13.19 -17.64
C ARG A 335 -0.83 13.07 -16.67
N LEU A 336 0.40 13.09 -17.18
CA LEU A 336 1.61 13.02 -16.35
C LEU A 336 1.68 14.19 -15.38
N ARG A 337 1.34 15.41 -15.83
CA ARG A 337 1.28 16.61 -15.00
C ARG A 337 0.30 16.47 -13.85
N ARG A 338 -0.92 15.93 -14.10
CA ARG A 338 -1.88 15.64 -13.03
C ARG A 338 -1.34 14.61 -12.03
N ARG A 339 -0.73 13.51 -12.50
CA ARG A 339 -0.14 12.50 -11.60
C ARG A 339 0.98 13.08 -10.73
N ALA A 340 1.86 13.88 -11.31
CA ALA A 340 2.92 14.58 -10.59
C ALA A 340 2.36 15.57 -9.57
N ARG A 341 1.34 16.36 -9.95
CA ARG A 341 0.67 17.32 -9.05
C ARG A 341 0.11 16.63 -7.81
N HIS A 342 -0.52 15.46 -7.97
CA HIS A 342 -0.95 14.67 -6.83
C HIS A 342 0.21 14.33 -5.91
N VAL A 343 1.26 13.67 -6.43
CA VAL A 343 2.39 13.19 -5.60
C VAL A 343 3.09 14.35 -4.87
N VAL A 344 3.37 15.45 -5.58
CA VAL A 344 4.03 16.63 -4.98
C VAL A 344 3.16 17.24 -3.88
N SER A 345 1.88 17.49 -4.16
CA SER A 345 0.99 18.09 -3.16
C SER A 345 0.63 17.15 -2.02
N GLU A 346 0.63 15.83 -2.25
CA GLU A 346 0.36 14.83 -1.22
C GLU A 346 1.50 14.72 -0.22
N ASN A 347 2.77 14.81 -0.67
CA ASN A 347 3.91 14.86 0.24
C ASN A 347 3.83 16.04 1.23
N GLU A 348 3.43 17.22 0.74
CA GLU A 348 3.19 18.38 1.60
C GLU A 348 2.03 18.13 2.57
N ARG A 349 0.89 17.61 2.07
CA ARG A 349 -0.27 17.28 2.91
C ARG A 349 0.07 16.29 4.01
N VAL A 350 0.95 15.32 3.76
CA VAL A 350 1.38 14.33 4.77
C VAL A 350 2.18 15.00 5.88
N ALA A 351 3.11 15.88 5.54
CA ALA A 351 3.87 16.64 6.54
C ALA A 351 2.93 17.51 7.39
N GLU A 352 2.01 18.23 6.74
CA GLU A 352 1.00 19.05 7.43
C GLU A 352 0.05 18.22 8.30
N ALA A 353 -0.30 17.02 7.87
CA ALA A 353 -1.18 16.13 8.59
C ALA A 353 -0.51 15.57 9.85
N ALA A 354 0.78 15.24 9.77
CA ALA A 354 1.57 14.87 10.94
C ALA A 354 1.62 16.03 11.96
N ASP A 355 1.83 17.26 11.50
CA ASP A 355 1.81 18.45 12.38
C ASP A 355 0.43 18.72 12.99
N ALA A 356 -0.65 18.53 12.22
CA ALA A 356 -2.01 18.65 12.71
C ALA A 356 -2.30 17.63 13.83
N LEU A 357 -1.83 16.38 13.70
CA LEU A 357 -1.94 15.39 14.78
C LEU A 357 -1.10 15.77 16.00
N ARG A 358 0.15 16.21 15.81
CA ARG A 358 1.04 16.64 16.92
C ARG A 358 0.45 17.81 17.71
N THR A 359 -0.27 18.70 17.05
CA THR A 359 -0.91 19.87 17.67
C THR A 359 -2.39 19.64 18.04
N ALA A 360 -2.91 18.43 17.83
CA ALA A 360 -4.30 18.05 18.04
C ALA A 360 -5.33 18.94 17.29
N ASP A 361 -4.94 19.55 16.16
CA ASP A 361 -5.84 20.28 15.26
C ASP A 361 -6.60 19.31 14.35
N LEU A 362 -7.62 18.66 14.91
CA LEU A 362 -8.39 17.62 14.23
C LEU A 362 -9.21 18.15 13.05
N GLN A 363 -9.61 19.43 13.09
CA GLN A 363 -10.31 20.08 11.99
C GLN A 363 -9.38 20.28 10.79
N ARG A 364 -8.14 20.74 11.02
CA ARG A 364 -7.12 20.78 9.97
C ARG A 364 -6.80 19.39 9.44
N PHE A 365 -6.61 18.41 10.31
CA PHE A 365 -6.33 17.03 9.88
C PHE A 365 -7.45 16.50 8.98
N GLY A 366 -8.71 16.66 9.39
CA GLY A 366 -9.87 16.27 8.60
C GLY A 366 -10.00 16.99 7.27
N ARG A 367 -9.66 18.30 7.20
CA ARG A 367 -9.59 19.04 5.93
C ARG A 367 -8.53 18.45 4.98
N LEU A 368 -7.35 18.13 5.48
CA LEU A 368 -6.27 17.51 4.69
C LEU A 368 -6.68 16.15 4.12
N LEU A 369 -7.45 15.34 4.87
CA LEU A 369 -7.99 14.08 4.34
C LEU A 369 -8.92 14.31 3.14
N ARG A 370 -9.83 15.29 3.22
CA ARG A 370 -10.73 15.64 2.11
C ARG A 370 -9.96 16.12 0.88
N GLU A 371 -8.93 16.93 1.09
CA GLU A 371 -8.06 17.41 0.01
C GLU A 371 -7.26 16.27 -0.64
N SER A 372 -6.74 15.34 0.16
CA SER A 372 -6.09 14.11 -0.34
C SER A 372 -7.07 13.28 -1.19
N HIS A 373 -8.31 13.07 -0.73
CA HIS A 373 -9.32 12.35 -1.51
C HIS A 373 -9.61 13.02 -2.86
N ARG A 374 -9.84 14.33 -2.88
CA ARG A 374 -10.05 15.10 -4.12
C ARG A 374 -8.86 14.96 -5.05
N SER A 375 -7.64 15.03 -4.54
CA SER A 375 -6.43 14.83 -5.34
C SER A 375 -6.34 13.41 -5.92
N LEU A 376 -6.69 12.38 -5.15
CA LEU A 376 -6.72 11.00 -5.64
C LEU A 376 -7.80 10.74 -6.69
N ARG A 377 -8.95 11.41 -6.56
CA ARG A 377 -10.05 11.34 -7.52
C ARG A 377 -9.75 12.09 -8.81
N ASP A 378 -9.33 13.35 -8.70
CA ASP A 378 -9.28 14.30 -9.81
C ASP A 378 -7.90 14.34 -10.49
N ASP A 379 -6.82 14.38 -9.71
CA ASP A 379 -5.45 14.45 -10.23
C ASP A 379 -4.83 13.06 -10.43
N PHE A 380 -5.10 12.11 -9.52
CA PHE A 380 -4.54 10.76 -9.62
C PHE A 380 -5.46 9.75 -10.30
N GLU A 381 -6.76 10.03 -10.36
CA GLU A 381 -7.78 9.20 -11.02
C GLU A 381 -7.69 7.72 -10.58
N VAL A 382 -7.67 7.48 -9.26
CA VAL A 382 -7.68 6.13 -8.66
C VAL A 382 -8.93 5.86 -7.82
N SER A 383 -9.90 6.78 -7.77
CA SER A 383 -11.17 6.52 -7.09
C SER A 383 -12.20 5.86 -8.01
N THR A 384 -13.39 5.57 -7.49
CA THR A 384 -14.56 5.09 -8.24
C THR A 384 -15.78 5.92 -7.84
N PRO A 385 -16.83 6.00 -8.69
CA PRO A 385 -18.05 6.73 -8.33
C PRO A 385 -18.70 6.24 -7.03
N ALA A 386 -18.66 4.93 -6.75
CA ALA A 386 -19.20 4.37 -5.51
C ALA A 386 -18.37 4.76 -4.29
N LEU A 387 -17.03 4.76 -4.43
CA LEU A 387 -16.12 5.17 -3.37
C LEU A 387 -16.20 6.68 -3.11
N ASP A 388 -16.33 7.49 -4.15
CA ASP A 388 -16.55 8.94 -4.06
C ASP A 388 -17.85 9.25 -3.32
N ALA A 389 -18.97 8.59 -3.70
CA ALA A 389 -20.25 8.76 -3.03
C ALA A 389 -20.18 8.37 -1.54
N LEU A 390 -19.51 7.27 -1.21
CA LEU A 390 -19.28 6.85 0.18
C LEU A 390 -18.48 7.91 0.95
N VAL A 391 -17.39 8.41 0.38
CA VAL A 391 -16.53 9.41 1.04
C VAL A 391 -17.28 10.74 1.21
N ASP A 392 -18.08 11.15 0.24
CA ASP A 392 -18.91 12.36 0.32
C ASP A 392 -19.97 12.23 1.43
N GLU A 393 -20.64 11.08 1.55
CA GLU A 393 -21.60 10.82 2.63
C GLU A 393 -20.93 10.87 4.02
N LEU A 394 -19.78 10.20 4.17
CA LEU A 394 -19.00 10.24 5.40
C LEU A 394 -18.60 11.68 5.77
N ASN A 395 -18.14 12.46 4.80
CA ASN A 395 -17.73 13.85 5.03
C ASN A 395 -18.89 14.80 5.37
N CYS A 396 -20.13 14.43 5.05
CA CYS A 396 -21.34 15.15 5.41
C CYS A 396 -21.92 14.72 6.77
N THR A 397 -21.36 13.69 7.39
CA THR A 397 -21.90 13.12 8.64
C THR A 397 -21.39 13.90 9.86
N THR A 398 -22.30 14.29 10.75
CA THR A 398 -21.96 14.97 12.02
C THR A 398 -20.99 14.12 12.85
N GLY A 399 -19.94 14.74 13.39
CA GLY A 399 -18.89 14.06 14.15
C GLY A 399 -17.75 13.51 13.30
N VAL A 400 -17.85 13.53 11.96
CA VAL A 400 -16.74 13.16 11.07
C VAL A 400 -15.85 14.38 10.81
N PHE A 401 -14.60 14.32 11.28
CA PHE A 401 -13.62 15.37 10.98
C PHE A 401 -13.21 15.35 9.51
N GLY A 402 -13.04 14.16 8.92
CA GLY A 402 -12.75 13.98 7.50
C GLY A 402 -12.67 12.51 7.10
N ALA A 403 -12.93 12.22 5.82
CA ALA A 403 -12.84 10.90 5.24
C ALA A 403 -12.20 10.92 3.86
N ARG A 404 -11.54 9.83 3.50
CA ARG A 404 -10.95 9.60 2.18
C ARG A 404 -10.89 8.12 1.84
N LEU A 405 -10.69 7.79 0.57
CA LEU A 405 -10.24 6.44 0.19
C LEU A 405 -8.89 6.12 0.84
N THR A 406 -8.60 4.83 1.07
CA THR A 406 -7.29 4.36 1.57
C THR A 406 -6.81 3.15 0.79
N GLY A 407 -5.51 3.11 0.47
CA GLY A 407 -4.86 2.05 -0.29
C GLY A 407 -4.71 2.38 -1.77
N ALA A 408 -4.63 1.35 -2.62
CA ALA A 408 -4.33 1.51 -4.04
C ALA A 408 -5.47 2.14 -4.89
N GLY A 409 -6.66 2.31 -4.31
CA GLY A 409 -7.86 2.76 -5.03
C GLY A 409 -8.49 1.68 -5.93
N PHE A 410 -9.32 2.11 -6.86
CA PHE A 410 -10.13 1.32 -7.78
C PHE A 410 -11.16 0.40 -7.08
N GLY A 411 -11.58 0.81 -5.89
CA GLY A 411 -12.42 0.07 -4.95
C GLY A 411 -11.77 0.04 -3.56
N GLY A 412 -12.10 -0.98 -2.76
CA GLY A 412 -11.50 -1.20 -1.44
C GLY A 412 -12.19 -0.39 -0.34
N CYS A 413 -11.40 0.26 0.52
CA CYS A 413 -11.90 0.92 1.72
C CYS A 413 -11.81 2.45 1.67
N ALA A 414 -12.69 3.09 2.42
CA ALA A 414 -12.52 4.44 2.93
C ALA A 414 -12.03 4.39 4.38
N VAL A 415 -11.26 5.40 4.77
CA VAL A 415 -10.90 5.70 6.16
C VAL A 415 -11.56 7.02 6.55
N ALA A 416 -12.26 7.02 7.68
CA ALA A 416 -12.84 8.19 8.30
C ALA A 416 -12.19 8.41 9.67
N VAL A 417 -11.89 9.67 9.98
CA VAL A 417 -11.50 10.07 11.33
C VAL A 417 -12.61 10.88 11.95
N VAL A 418 -13.03 10.45 13.14
CA VAL A 418 -14.26 10.89 13.77
C VAL A 418 -14.01 11.29 15.21
N GLU A 419 -14.86 12.18 15.72
CA GLU A 419 -14.92 12.50 17.14
C GLU A 419 -15.29 11.23 17.92
N ARG A 420 -14.62 11.00 19.03
CA ARG A 420 -14.87 9.85 19.91
C ARG A 420 -16.36 9.72 20.23
N GLY A 421 -16.91 8.53 20.00
CA GLY A 421 -18.33 8.24 20.24
C GLY A 421 -19.25 8.52 19.06
N THR A 422 -18.76 9.12 17.97
CA THR A 422 -19.52 9.28 16.73
C THR A 422 -19.93 7.91 16.18
N VAL A 423 -21.23 7.71 15.94
CA VAL A 423 -21.78 6.44 15.45
C VAL A 423 -21.90 6.48 13.93
N ILE A 424 -20.98 5.80 13.25
CA ILE A 424 -21.05 5.54 11.81
C ILE A 424 -20.86 4.05 11.52
N ALA A 425 -21.33 3.60 10.35
CA ALA A 425 -21.09 2.26 9.87
C ALA A 425 -19.59 2.07 9.55
N GLY A 426 -19.04 0.92 9.92
CA GLY A 426 -17.63 0.59 9.70
C GLY A 426 -17.00 -0.11 10.89
N ARG A 427 -15.73 -0.48 10.75
CA ARG A 427 -14.92 -1.05 11.82
C ARG A 427 -14.09 0.06 12.46
N ARG A 428 -14.29 0.29 13.75
CA ARG A 428 -13.31 1.05 14.55
C ARG A 428 -12.03 0.24 14.65
N VAL A 429 -10.92 0.89 14.38
CA VAL A 429 -9.59 0.29 14.41
C VAL A 429 -8.67 1.13 15.30
N HIS A 430 -7.70 0.45 15.91
CA HIS A 430 -6.78 1.09 16.84
C HIS A 430 -5.34 0.89 16.41
N ALA A 431 -4.53 1.95 16.56
CA ALA A 431 -3.09 1.89 16.32
C ALA A 431 -2.43 0.90 17.29
N SER A 432 -1.77 -0.13 16.75
CA SER A 432 -1.12 -1.18 17.53
C SER A 432 0.40 -1.13 17.49
N ALA A 433 1.04 -1.88 18.39
CA ALA A 433 2.44 -2.27 18.21
C ALA A 433 2.65 -3.09 16.93
N GLY A 434 3.89 -3.12 16.44
CA GLY A 434 4.31 -3.86 15.26
C GLY A 434 4.35 -5.38 15.45
N ALA A 435 4.84 -6.06 14.42
CA ALA A 435 4.95 -7.50 14.38
C ALA A 435 5.83 -8.07 15.50
N ARG A 436 5.49 -9.27 15.96
CA ARG A 436 6.13 -9.94 17.10
C ARG A 436 6.23 -11.44 16.89
N VAL A 437 7.17 -12.07 17.56
CA VAL A 437 7.38 -13.53 17.53
C VAL A 437 7.70 -14.05 18.93
N ARG A 438 7.18 -15.24 19.24
CA ARG A 438 7.46 -15.95 20.50
C ARG A 438 7.60 -17.44 20.26
N GLU A 439 8.41 -18.08 21.10
CA GLU A 439 8.53 -19.53 21.15
C GLU A 439 7.57 -20.08 22.20
N LEU A 440 6.80 -21.09 21.81
CA LEU A 440 5.90 -21.83 22.68
C LEU A 440 6.52 -23.20 22.95
N LYS A 441 6.48 -23.63 24.21
CA LYS A 441 6.75 -25.03 24.57
C LYS A 441 5.54 -25.84 24.09
N GLY A 442 5.79 -26.74 23.14
CA GLY A 442 4.78 -27.63 22.56
C GLY A 442 4.40 -28.79 23.46
#